data_AF-A0A7K3ZR58-F1
#
_entry.id   AF-A0A7K3ZR58-F1
#
_cell.length_a   1.000
_cell.length_b   1.000
_cell.length_c   1.000
_cell.angle_alpha   90.00
_cell.angle_beta   90.00
_cell.angle_gamma   90.00
#
_symmetry.space_group_name_H-M   'P 1'
#
loop_
_entity.id
_entity.type
_entity.pdbx_description
1 polymer ?
#
loop_
_entity_poly.entity_id
_entity_poly.type
_entity_poly.pdbx_seq_one_letter_code
_entity_poly.pdbx_strand_id
1 'polypeptide(L)'
;MKNKMLSACFLLTLITTAVIVGISVNIEPVQSTTASYTFSGYIYDSTGNVAPNAHVYLISQVNGRSAAQDYSDITGYYSLSVPSGTYNLVSRLIGSSQSTLKITL
;
A
#
# COMPACT_ATOMS: atom_id res chain seq x y z
N MET A 1 -17.72 31.81 -43.99
CA MET A 1 -16.90 32.89 -43.40
C MET A 1 -17.72 33.69 -42.40
N LYS A 2 -17.46 33.51 -41.10
CA LYS A 2 -17.79 34.43 -39.99
C LYS A 2 -17.03 33.94 -38.75
N ASN A 3 -15.95 34.64 -38.41
CA ASN A 3 -15.20 34.47 -37.16
C ASN A 3 -15.82 35.36 -36.06
N LYS A 4 -15.44 35.06 -34.80
CA LYS A 4 -15.68 35.72 -33.48
C LYS A 4 -16.60 34.82 -32.62
N MET A 5 -16.26 34.39 -31.41
CA MET A 5 -15.66 35.04 -30.22
C MET A 5 -14.92 33.95 -29.40
N LEU A 6 -13.64 34.02 -28.98
CA LEU A 6 -12.98 34.81 -27.91
C LEU A 6 -13.79 34.97 -26.60
N SER A 7 -13.50 34.18 -25.55
CA SER A 7 -13.55 34.61 -24.14
C SER A 7 -12.95 33.59 -23.14
N ALA A 8 -11.90 34.03 -22.41
CA ALA A 8 -11.38 33.63 -21.08
C ALA A 8 -11.20 32.13 -20.74
N CYS A 9 -10.01 31.65 -20.35
CA CYS A 9 -9.35 32.06 -19.12
C CYS A 9 -7.84 31.73 -19.13
N PHE A 10 -7.06 32.66 -18.62
CA PHE A 10 -5.60 32.72 -18.59
C PHE A 10 -5.02 31.68 -17.61
N LEU A 11 -4.15 30.77 -18.06
CA LEU A 11 -3.09 30.23 -17.20
C LEU A 11 -1.79 30.31 -17.98
N LEU A 12 -1.08 31.41 -17.74
CA LEU A 12 0.27 31.65 -18.23
C LEU A 12 1.22 30.69 -17.50
N THR A 13 1.51 29.53 -18.08
CA THR A 13 2.64 28.72 -17.63
C THR A 13 3.89 29.29 -18.28
N LEU A 14 4.62 30.10 -17.52
CA LEU A 14 5.96 30.54 -17.88
C LEU A 14 6.87 29.31 -17.83
N ILE A 15 7.05 28.62 -18.96
CA ILE A 15 8.06 27.57 -19.06
C ILE A 15 9.41 28.27 -19.11
N THR A 16 10.05 28.46 -17.96
CA THR A 16 11.47 28.80 -17.92
C THR A 16 12.25 27.56 -18.34
N THR A 17 12.47 27.41 -19.66
CA THR A 17 13.40 26.42 -20.19
C THR A 17 14.81 26.79 -19.75
N ALA A 18 15.35 26.11 -18.74
CA ALA A 18 16.79 25.97 -18.65
C ALA A 18 17.20 25.05 -19.82
N VAL A 19 17.76 25.64 -20.88
CA VAL A 19 18.32 24.89 -22.01
C VAL A 19 19.58 24.19 -21.52
N ILE A 20 19.42 22.96 -21.03
CA ILE A 20 20.48 21.96 -21.07
C ILE A 20 20.34 21.31 -22.45
N VAL A 21 21.41 21.39 -23.25
CA VAL A 21 21.46 20.91 -24.63
C VAL A 21 20.83 19.51 -24.77
N GLY A 22 19.79 19.41 -25.61
CA GLY A 22 19.42 18.19 -26.32
C GLY A 22 18.39 17.24 -25.70
N ILE A 23 17.81 17.51 -24.52
CA ILE A 23 16.84 16.58 -23.92
C ILE A 23 15.65 17.34 -23.34
N SER A 24 14.47 17.13 -23.93
CA SER A 24 13.20 17.52 -23.32
C SER A 24 12.68 16.34 -22.50
N VAL A 25 12.63 16.48 -21.17
CA VAL A 25 12.04 15.48 -20.27
C VAL A 25 10.64 15.96 -19.92
N ASN A 26 9.62 15.28 -20.43
CA ASN A 26 8.24 15.50 -20.03
C ASN A 26 7.92 14.59 -18.83
N ILE A 27 7.58 15.17 -17.68
CA ILE A 27 7.19 14.42 -16.48
C ILE A 27 5.71 14.70 -16.23
N GLU A 28 4.87 13.72 -16.54
CA GLU A 28 3.45 13.75 -16.19
C GLU A 28 3.24 13.10 -14.81
N PRO A 29 2.42 13.68 -13.91
CA PRO A 29 2.05 13.00 -12.68
C PRO A 29 1.17 11.77 -12.99
N VAL A 30 1.67 10.57 -12.67
CA VAL A 30 0.86 9.34 -12.72
C VAL A 30 0.06 9.22 -11.41
N GLN A 31 -1.26 9.24 -11.51
CA GLN A 31 -2.15 8.98 -10.37
C GLN A 31 -2.18 7.46 -10.12
N SER A 32 -1.50 6.98 -9.08
CA SER A 32 -1.48 5.56 -8.71
C SER A 32 -2.79 5.18 -8.01
N THR A 33 -3.75 4.63 -8.75
CA THR A 33 -5.00 4.07 -8.20
C THR A 33 -4.81 2.61 -7.76
N THR A 34 -3.78 2.32 -6.99
CA THR A 34 -3.64 0.99 -6.37
C THR A 34 -4.72 0.85 -5.30
N ALA A 35 -5.76 0.07 -5.61
CA ALA A 35 -6.75 -0.34 -4.63
C ALA A 35 -6.02 -0.97 -3.43
N SER A 36 -6.30 -0.45 -2.24
CA SER A 36 -5.77 -0.96 -0.97
C SER A 36 -6.81 -1.85 -0.33
N TYR A 37 -6.38 -3.03 0.11
CA TYR A 37 -7.20 -4.02 0.79
C TYR A 37 -6.75 -4.11 2.24
N THR A 38 -7.72 -4.20 3.15
CA THR A 38 -7.46 -4.37 4.58
C THR A 38 -7.64 -5.82 4.99
N PHE A 39 -6.60 -6.39 5.60
CA PHE A 39 -6.62 -7.66 6.28
C PHE A 39 -6.67 -7.43 7.78
N SER A 40 -7.80 -7.76 8.39
CA SER A 40 -7.97 -7.70 9.83
C SER A 40 -8.52 -9.00 10.39
N GLY A 41 -8.33 -9.20 11.68
CA GLY A 41 -8.75 -10.42 12.36
C GLY A 41 -8.31 -10.42 13.81
N TYR A 42 -8.44 -11.59 14.45
CA TYR A 42 -8.06 -11.82 15.84
C TYR A 42 -7.05 -12.95 15.93
N ILE A 43 -6.06 -12.80 16.82
CA ILE A 43 -5.09 -13.85 17.15
C ILE A 43 -5.49 -14.50 18.47
N TYR A 44 -5.51 -15.83 18.46
CA TYR A 44 -5.68 -16.66 19.65
C TYR A 44 -4.46 -17.55 19.82
N ASP A 45 -4.14 -17.91 21.07
CA ASP A 45 -3.12 -18.91 21.37
C ASP A 45 -3.66 -20.34 21.16
N SER A 46 -2.79 -21.35 21.38
CA SER A 46 -3.16 -22.76 21.22
C SER A 46 -4.21 -23.27 22.20
N THR A 47 -4.47 -22.51 23.28
CA THR A 47 -5.49 -22.82 24.27
C THR A 47 -6.81 -22.09 24.01
N GLY A 48 -6.87 -21.27 22.97
CA GLY A 48 -8.05 -20.50 22.57
C GLY A 48 -8.19 -19.15 23.29
N ASN A 49 -7.20 -18.71 24.08
CA ASN A 49 -7.22 -17.39 24.69
C ASN A 49 -6.79 -16.33 23.68
N VAL A 50 -7.28 -15.10 23.83
CA VAL A 50 -6.82 -13.97 23.02
C VAL A 50 -5.31 -13.75 23.23
N ALA A 51 -4.60 -13.49 22.15
CA ALA A 51 -3.16 -13.34 22.15
C ALA A 51 -2.77 -11.90 21.82
N PRO A 52 -2.60 -11.01 22.81
CA PRO A 52 -2.12 -9.66 22.60
C PRO A 52 -0.62 -9.64 22.27
N ASN A 53 -0.17 -8.57 21.61
CA ASN A 53 1.21 -8.34 21.19
C ASN A 53 1.79 -9.45 20.28
N ALA A 54 0.94 -10.21 19.58
CA ALA A 54 1.38 -11.11 18.53
C ALA A 54 1.80 -10.29 17.32
N HIS A 55 2.99 -10.55 16.79
CA HIS A 55 3.48 -9.88 15.59
C HIS A 55 2.82 -10.49 14.36
N VAL A 56 2.09 -9.69 13.59
CA VAL A 56 1.41 -10.10 12.37
C VAL A 56 1.98 -9.32 11.20
N TYR A 57 2.41 -10.00 10.14
CA TYR A 57 3.01 -9.36 8.99
C TYR A 57 2.74 -10.09 7.69
N LEU A 58 2.73 -9.35 6.59
CA LEU A 58 2.53 -9.84 5.23
C LEU A 58 3.85 -9.83 4.48
N ILE A 59 4.22 -10.95 3.89
CA ILE A 59 5.36 -11.06 2.97
C ILE A 59 4.83 -11.14 1.54
N SER A 60 5.24 -10.21 0.68
CA SER A 60 4.90 -10.28 -0.76
C SER A 60 5.53 -11.50 -1.40
N GLN A 61 4.74 -12.30 -2.12
CA GLN A 61 5.26 -13.44 -2.88
C GLN A 61 6.01 -13.00 -4.14
N VAL A 62 5.86 -11.76 -4.59
CA VAL A 62 6.53 -11.24 -5.80
C VAL A 62 8.01 -10.99 -5.54
N ASN A 63 8.35 -10.45 -4.38
CA ASN A 63 9.72 -10.01 -4.07
C ASN A 63 10.26 -10.50 -2.72
N GLY A 64 9.48 -11.27 -1.96
CA GLY A 64 9.87 -11.83 -0.67
C GLY A 64 10.03 -10.80 0.45
N ARG A 65 9.60 -9.55 0.26
CA ARG A 65 9.76 -8.46 1.25
C ARG A 65 8.51 -8.30 2.11
N SER A 66 8.71 -7.82 3.33
CA SER A 66 7.61 -7.37 4.19
C SER A 66 6.85 -6.24 3.48
N ALA A 67 5.53 -6.39 3.37
CA ALA A 67 4.63 -5.45 2.75
C ALA A 67 3.88 -4.60 3.78
N ALA A 68 3.51 -5.20 4.91
CA ALA A 68 2.88 -4.53 6.05
C ALA A 68 3.09 -5.37 7.32
N GLN A 69 3.04 -4.72 8.48
CA GLN A 69 3.13 -5.37 9.78
C GLN A 69 2.32 -4.61 10.84
N ASP A 70 1.88 -5.34 11.86
CA ASP A 70 1.08 -4.87 12.98
C ASP A 70 1.31 -5.79 14.19
N TYR A 71 0.90 -5.34 15.37
CA TYR A 71 0.87 -6.14 16.58
C TYR A 71 -0.58 -6.22 17.07
N SER A 72 -1.03 -7.42 17.44
CA SER A 72 -2.38 -7.59 17.96
C SER A 72 -2.58 -6.79 19.26
N ASP A 73 -3.74 -6.15 19.40
CA ASP A 73 -4.09 -5.36 20.58
C ASP A 73 -4.49 -6.23 21.79
N ILE A 74 -4.97 -5.59 22.87
CA ILE A 74 -5.40 -6.29 24.09
C ILE A 74 -6.55 -7.29 23.88
N THR A 75 -7.32 -7.12 22.80
CA THR A 75 -8.40 -8.04 22.39
C THR A 75 -7.93 -9.10 21.40
N GLY A 76 -6.65 -9.06 21.01
CA GLY A 76 -6.07 -9.91 19.98
C GLY A 76 -6.30 -9.39 18.55
N TYR A 77 -6.93 -8.23 18.37
CA TYR A 77 -7.26 -7.69 17.05
C TYR A 77 -6.03 -7.11 16.34
N TYR A 78 -5.91 -7.33 15.03
CA TYR A 78 -4.89 -6.72 14.16
C TYR A 78 -5.53 -6.17 12.88
N SER A 79 -4.86 -5.22 12.22
CA SER A 79 -5.32 -4.66 10.93
C SER A 79 -4.16 -4.19 10.05
N LEU A 80 -4.02 -4.80 8.88
CA LEU A 80 -2.97 -4.52 7.89
C LEU A 80 -3.60 -4.02 6.59
N SER A 81 -3.00 -3.03 5.94
CA SER A 81 -3.45 -2.55 4.62
C SER A 81 -2.36 -2.74 3.58
N VAL A 82 -2.70 -3.37 2.45
CA VAL A 82 -1.78 -3.66 1.34
C VAL A 82 -2.48 -3.47 -0.01
N PRO A 83 -1.74 -3.15 -1.09
CA PRO A 83 -2.29 -3.22 -2.44
C PRO A 83 -2.77 -4.62 -2.84
N SER A 84 -3.51 -4.74 -3.95
CA SER A 84 -3.78 -6.04 -4.57
C SER A 84 -2.49 -6.82 -4.84
N GLY A 85 -2.51 -8.12 -4.58
CA GLY A 85 -1.33 -8.96 -4.74
C GLY A 85 -1.48 -10.30 -4.05
N THR A 86 -0.40 -11.09 -4.10
CA THR A 86 -0.31 -12.37 -3.39
C THR A 86 0.70 -12.27 -2.26
N TYR A 87 0.27 -12.69 -1.07
CA TYR A 87 1.03 -12.52 0.17
C TYR A 87 1.02 -13.81 1.00
N ASN A 88 2.04 -13.97 1.84
CA ASN A 88 2.01 -14.87 2.98
C ASN A 88 1.73 -14.03 4.22
N LEU A 89 0.58 -14.25 4.87
CA LEU A 89 0.30 -13.75 6.20
C LEU A 89 1.02 -14.64 7.21
N VAL A 90 1.84 -14.02 8.05
CA VAL A 90 2.57 -14.70 9.12
C VAL A 90 2.17 -14.08 10.45
N SER A 91 1.84 -14.92 11.42
CA SER A 91 1.58 -14.51 12.79
C SER A 91 2.56 -15.21 13.74
N ARG A 92 3.17 -14.45 14.65
CA ARG A 92 4.13 -14.94 15.63
C ARG A 92 3.83 -14.37 17.01
N LEU A 93 3.48 -15.25 17.93
CA LEU A 93 3.43 -14.96 19.36
C LEU A 93 4.78 -15.31 20.01
N ILE A 94 5.26 -14.49 20.96
CA ILE A 94 6.50 -14.77 21.68
C ILE A 94 6.35 -16.11 22.43
N GLY A 95 7.36 -16.96 22.32
CA GLY A 95 7.35 -18.30 22.93
C GLY A 95 6.51 -19.35 22.19
N SER A 96 5.95 -19.02 21.02
CA SER A 96 5.15 -19.94 20.19
C SER A 96 5.76 -20.14 18.79
N SER A 97 5.36 -21.21 18.11
CA SER A 97 5.65 -21.41 16.69
C SER A 97 4.89 -20.40 15.82
N GLN A 98 5.50 -19.99 14.71
CA GLN A 98 4.83 -19.14 13.73
C GLN A 98 3.75 -19.91 12.96
N SER A 99 2.68 -19.22 12.58
CA SER A 99 1.67 -19.71 11.64
C SER A 99 1.74 -18.92 10.34
N THR A 100 1.56 -19.60 9.21
CA THR A 100 1.64 -18.98 7.87
C THR A 100 0.42 -19.36 7.04
N LEU A 101 -0.22 -18.37 6.42
CA LEU A 101 -1.34 -18.54 5.49
C LEU A 101 -1.05 -17.80 4.19
N LYS A 102 -1.24 -18.47 3.04
CA LYS A 102 -1.17 -17.81 1.73
C LYS A 102 -2.49 -17.13 1.41
N ILE A 103 -2.42 -15.90 0.92
CA ILE A 103 -3.58 -15.09 0.55
C ILE A 103 -3.37 -14.44 -0.82
N THR A 104 -4.44 -14.37 -1.62
CA THR A 104 -4.48 -13.70 -2.93
C THR A 104 -5.65 -12.73 -2.95
N LEU A 105 -5.38 -11.49 -3.37
CA LEU A 105 -6.35 -10.41 -3.55
C LEU A 105 -6.53 -10.07 -5.03
#